data_AF-A0A6G7BMT6-F1
#
_entry.id   AF-A0A6G7BMT6-F1
#
_cell.length_a   1.000
_cell.length_b   1.000
_cell.length_c   1.000
_cell.angle_alpha   90.00
_cell.angle_beta   90.00
_cell.angle_gamma   90.00
#
_symmetry.space_group_name_H-M   'P 1'
#
loop_
_entity.id
_entity.type
_entity.pdbx_description
1 polymer ?
#
loop_
_entity_poly.entity_id
_entity_poly.type
_entity_poly.pdbx_seq_one_letter_code
_entity_poly.pdbx_strand_id
1 'polypeptide(L)'
;TRGRGRGPRGRGRGRGRGRGKESDKEWVPITKLGRLVKDGKIRTLEEIYLFSLPIKEFEIIDFFLGPQLKDEVLKIMPVQKQTRAGQRTRFKAFVAIGDYNGHIGLGVKCSKEVATAIRGAIILAKLSIVPVRRGYWGNKIGKPHTVPCKVTGKCGSVMVRLIPAPRG
;
A
#
# COMPACT_ATOMS: atom_id res chain seq x y z
N THR A 1 -26.57 64.93 10.43
CA THR A 1 -25.22 64.63 10.99
C THR A 1 -25.00 63.12 11.03
N ARG A 2 -23.93 62.67 10.35
CA ARG A 2 -23.17 61.42 10.53
C ARG A 2 -23.89 60.06 10.40
N GLY A 3 -23.69 59.45 9.23
CA GLY A 3 -23.78 58.01 9.04
C GLY A 3 -22.79 57.24 9.91
N ARG A 4 -23.14 56.00 10.25
CA ARG A 4 -22.24 55.02 10.86
C ARG A 4 -22.17 53.79 9.97
N GLY A 5 -21.02 53.65 9.32
CA GLY A 5 -20.70 52.60 8.38
C GLY A 5 -20.65 51.21 9.01
N ARG A 6 -21.12 50.23 8.24
CA ARG A 6 -20.80 48.81 8.40
C ARG A 6 -19.28 48.64 8.29
N GLY A 7 -18.63 48.30 9.39
CA GLY A 7 -17.22 47.87 9.38
C GLY A 7 -17.04 46.57 8.57
N PRO A 8 -15.95 46.42 7.80
CA PRO A 8 -15.75 45.27 6.95
C PRO A 8 -15.43 44.03 7.77
N ARG A 9 -16.06 42.91 7.38
CA ARG A 9 -15.78 41.55 7.83
C ARG A 9 -14.28 41.27 7.73
N GLY A 10 -13.62 41.21 8.89
CA GLY A 10 -12.27 40.69 9.03
C GLY A 10 -12.24 39.21 8.65
N ARG A 11 -12.06 38.95 7.35
CA ARG A 11 -11.76 37.63 6.80
C ARG A 11 -10.33 37.32 7.19
N GLY A 12 -10.14 36.90 8.44
CA GLY A 12 -8.92 36.28 8.94
C GLY A 12 -8.68 35.00 8.14
N ARG A 13 -8.07 35.17 6.97
CA ARG A 13 -7.55 34.10 6.13
C ARG A 13 -6.36 33.55 6.91
N GLY A 14 -6.65 32.67 7.87
CA GLY A 14 -5.65 31.81 8.47
C GLY A 14 -4.94 31.14 7.30
N ARG A 15 -3.72 31.60 7.02
CA ARG A 15 -2.82 30.98 6.07
C ARG A 15 -2.73 29.54 6.54
N GLY A 16 -3.45 28.65 5.84
CA GLY A 16 -3.29 27.22 6.02
C GLY A 16 -1.80 26.99 5.93
N ARG A 17 -1.22 26.53 7.05
CA ARG A 17 0.17 26.08 7.11
C ARG A 17 0.41 25.33 5.82
N GLY A 18 1.28 25.87 4.98
CA GLY A 18 1.75 25.18 3.80
C GLY A 18 2.06 23.77 4.26
N ARG A 19 1.43 22.80 3.62
CA ARG A 19 1.65 21.38 3.88
C ARG A 19 3.13 21.18 3.58
N GLY A 20 3.93 21.29 4.64
CA GLY A 20 5.37 21.16 4.57
C GLY A 20 5.64 19.86 3.83
N LYS A 21 6.53 19.95 2.83
CA LYS A 21 7.15 18.77 2.24
C LYS A 21 7.47 17.86 3.42
N GLU A 22 6.84 16.68 3.47
CA GLU A 22 7.15 15.68 4.49
C GLU A 22 8.62 15.32 4.26
N SER A 23 9.51 16.06 4.92
CA SER A 23 10.90 15.70 5.12
C SER A 23 10.89 14.28 5.68
N ASP A 24 11.81 13.44 5.22
CA ASP A 24 12.05 12.09 5.72
C ASP A 24 12.09 12.11 7.24
N LYS A 25 10.92 11.89 7.86
CA LYS A 25 10.81 11.83 9.31
C LYS A 25 11.40 10.50 9.68
N GLU A 26 12.38 10.56 10.58
CA GLU A 26 12.92 9.35 11.17
C GLU A 26 11.77 8.53 11.78
N TRP A 27 11.66 7.26 11.39
CA TRP A 27 10.59 6.39 11.85
C TRP A 27 10.71 6.16 13.36
N VAL A 28 9.65 6.51 14.10
CA VAL A 28 9.51 6.26 15.54
C VAL A 28 8.50 5.13 15.74
N PRO A 29 8.93 3.90 16.08
CA PRO A 29 8.05 2.76 16.16
C PRO A 29 7.13 2.82 17.38
N ILE A 30 5.86 2.49 17.16
CA ILE A 30 4.81 2.58 18.20
C ILE A 30 4.48 1.18 18.72
N THR A 31 4.53 0.18 17.84
CA THR A 31 4.26 -1.22 18.14
C THR A 31 5.46 -1.92 18.74
N LYS A 32 5.19 -3.01 19.49
CA LYS A 32 6.24 -3.90 20.01
C LYS A 32 7.11 -4.44 18.86
N LEU A 33 6.48 -4.87 17.77
CA LEU A 33 7.18 -5.38 16.60
C LEU A 33 8.05 -4.29 15.95
N GLY A 34 7.52 -3.08 15.75
CA GLY A 34 8.30 -1.96 15.21
C GLY A 34 9.55 -1.66 16.05
N ARG A 35 9.46 -1.70 17.39
CA ARG A 35 10.63 -1.53 18.27
C ARG A 35 11.64 -2.65 18.11
N LEU A 36 11.20 -3.91 18.09
CA LEU A 36 12.09 -5.05 17.89
C LEU A 36 12.82 -5.01 16.53
N VAL A 37 12.14 -4.55 15.49
CA VAL A 37 12.73 -4.36 14.15
C VAL A 37 13.73 -3.21 14.15
N LYS A 38 13.36 -2.04 14.70
CA LYS A 38 14.28 -0.88 14.78
C LYS A 38 15.51 -1.16 15.63
N ASP A 39 15.35 -1.93 16.71
CA ASP A 39 16.45 -2.37 17.59
C ASP A 39 17.34 -3.47 16.94
N GLY A 40 16.99 -3.98 15.75
CA GLY A 40 17.75 -5.01 15.05
C GLY A 40 17.65 -6.42 15.67
N LYS A 41 16.67 -6.65 16.55
CA LYS A 41 16.43 -7.98 17.17
C LYS A 41 15.76 -8.95 16.19
N ILE A 42 14.92 -8.42 15.30
CA ILE A 42 14.37 -9.17 14.16
C ILE A 42 15.20 -8.79 12.95
N ARG A 43 15.87 -9.78 12.34
CA ARG A 43 16.82 -9.53 11.24
C ARG A 43 16.20 -9.67 9.88
N THR A 44 15.14 -10.47 9.77
CA THR A 44 14.55 -10.81 8.48
C THR A 44 13.03 -10.74 8.53
N LEU A 45 12.42 -10.52 7.37
CA LEU A 45 10.97 -10.47 7.23
C LEU A 45 10.34 -11.87 7.38
N GLU A 46 11.10 -12.92 7.07
CA GLU A 46 10.70 -14.31 7.21
C GLU A 46 10.44 -14.72 8.66
N GLU A 47 11.18 -14.17 9.62
CA GLU A 47 10.93 -14.39 11.06
C GLU A 47 9.53 -13.90 11.45
N ILE A 48 9.10 -12.75 10.92
CA ILE A 48 7.77 -12.19 11.16
C ILE A 48 6.69 -13.12 10.62
N TYR A 49 6.88 -13.66 9.40
CA TYR A 49 5.94 -14.60 8.80
C TYR A 49 5.88 -15.95 9.53
N LEU A 50 7.03 -16.47 9.98
CA LEU A 50 7.10 -17.74 10.70
C LEU A 50 6.25 -17.71 11.96
N PHE A 51 6.31 -16.61 12.71
CA PHE A 51 5.51 -16.43 13.93
C PHE A 51 4.14 -15.79 13.67
N SER A 52 3.76 -15.57 12.40
CA SER A 52 2.49 -14.97 11.99
C SER A 52 2.18 -13.65 12.71
N LEU A 53 3.21 -12.82 12.95
CA LEU A 53 3.04 -11.58 13.69
C LEU A 53 2.38 -10.51 12.80
N PRO A 54 1.35 -9.79 13.28
CA PRO A 54 0.64 -8.81 12.48
C PRO A 54 1.48 -7.54 12.29
N ILE A 55 1.75 -7.20 11.03
CA ILE A 55 2.42 -5.94 10.64
C ILE A 55 1.38 -4.80 10.61
N LYS A 56 1.61 -3.74 11.39
CA LYS A 56 0.70 -2.58 11.47
C LYS A 56 1.35 -1.24 11.07
N GLU A 57 2.68 -1.22 10.92
CA GLU A 57 3.45 -0.06 10.47
C GLU A 57 4.09 -0.42 9.14
N PHE A 58 3.94 0.43 8.13
CA PHE A 58 4.45 0.13 6.78
C PHE A 58 5.98 0.33 6.72
N GLU A 59 6.50 1.14 7.63
CA GLU A 59 7.91 1.45 7.79
C GLU A 59 8.74 0.20 8.14
N ILE A 60 8.13 -0.81 8.77
CA ILE A 60 8.77 -2.12 8.99
C ILE A 60 9.18 -2.76 7.67
N ILE A 61 8.31 -2.67 6.66
CA ILE A 61 8.56 -3.27 5.34
C ILE A 61 9.54 -2.41 4.55
N ASP A 62 9.48 -1.09 4.72
CA ASP A 62 10.45 -0.19 4.13
C ASP A 62 11.86 -0.41 4.69
N PHE A 63 11.97 -0.74 5.97
CA PHE A 63 13.25 -1.11 6.60
C PHE A 63 13.87 -2.38 5.98
N PHE A 64 13.06 -3.40 5.69
CA PHE A 64 13.57 -4.66 5.13
C PHE A 64 13.71 -4.66 3.59
N LEU A 65 12.74 -4.10 2.87
CA LEU A 65 12.61 -4.24 1.40
C LEU A 65 12.62 -2.90 0.65
N GLY A 66 12.71 -1.77 1.34
CA GLY A 66 12.54 -0.42 0.79
C GLY A 66 13.16 -0.17 -0.60
N PRO A 67 14.47 -0.41 -0.82
CA PRO A 67 15.11 -0.10 -2.11
C PRO A 67 14.76 -1.09 -3.24
N GLN A 68 14.28 -2.29 -2.91
CA GLN A 68 13.97 -3.33 -3.90
C GLN A 68 12.50 -3.34 -4.30
N LEU A 69 11.65 -2.73 -3.47
CA LEU A 69 10.21 -2.73 -3.63
C LEU A 69 9.79 -1.79 -4.76
N LYS A 70 9.11 -2.32 -5.77
CA LYS A 70 8.53 -1.55 -6.87
C LYS A 70 7.01 -1.51 -6.72
N ASP A 71 6.42 -0.34 -6.92
CA ASP A 71 4.98 -0.13 -6.95
C ASP A 71 4.48 0.08 -8.38
N GLU A 72 3.34 -0.55 -8.70
CA GLU A 72 2.67 -0.42 -9.99
C GLU A 72 1.19 -0.10 -9.77
N VAL A 73 0.72 1.00 -10.37
CA VAL A 73 -0.69 1.39 -10.32
C VAL A 73 -1.44 0.66 -11.44
N LEU A 74 -2.21 -0.37 -11.06
CA LEU A 74 -2.93 -1.21 -12.02
C LEU A 74 -4.11 -0.48 -12.68
N LYS A 75 -4.95 0.15 -11.87
CA LYS A 75 -6.16 0.83 -12.35
C LYS A 75 -6.60 1.92 -11.39
N ILE A 76 -7.05 3.03 -11.95
CA ILE A 76 -7.77 4.08 -11.22
C ILE A 76 -9.20 4.10 -11.76
N MET A 77 -10.18 3.98 -10.87
CA MET A 77 -11.60 4.05 -11.23
C MET A 77 -12.29 5.18 -10.47
N PRO A 78 -13.05 6.06 -11.13
CA PRO A 78 -13.95 6.97 -10.44
C PRO A 78 -15.15 6.19 -9.89
N VAL A 79 -15.47 6.42 -8.62
CA VAL A 79 -16.66 5.88 -7.95
C VAL A 79 -17.51 7.04 -7.46
N GLN A 80 -18.82 6.96 -7.69
CA GLN A 80 -19.74 8.07 -7.44
C GLN A 80 -20.81 7.66 -6.43
N LYS A 81 -21.17 8.57 -5.53
CA LYS A 81 -22.30 8.43 -4.61
C LYS A 81 -23.27 9.59 -4.85
N GLN A 82 -24.52 9.28 -5.18
CA GLN A 82 -25.57 10.29 -5.27
C GLN A 82 -25.88 10.85 -3.88
N THR A 83 -26.01 12.17 -3.79
CA THR A 83 -26.41 12.90 -2.58
C THR A 83 -27.55 13.86 -2.91
N ARG A 84 -28.18 14.45 -1.88
CA ARG A 84 -29.25 15.44 -2.07
C ARG A 84 -28.80 16.66 -2.89
N ALA A 85 -27.51 17.01 -2.82
CA ALA A 85 -26.90 18.12 -3.54
C ALA A 85 -26.05 17.65 -4.74
N GLY A 86 -26.52 16.62 -5.46
CA GLY A 86 -25.86 16.10 -6.66
C GLY A 86 -24.90 14.93 -6.39
N GLN A 87 -23.96 14.71 -7.32
CA GLN A 87 -23.04 13.57 -7.29
C GLN A 87 -21.75 13.89 -6.52
N ARG A 88 -21.38 13.02 -5.58
CA ARG A 88 -20.07 13.06 -4.93
C ARG A 88 -19.17 12.00 -5.52
N THR A 89 -18.15 12.42 -6.28
CA THR A 89 -17.16 11.53 -6.89
C THR A 89 -15.95 11.33 -5.98
N ARG A 90 -15.35 10.15 -6.07
CA ARG A 90 -14.06 9.79 -5.46
C ARG A 90 -13.30 8.89 -6.43
N PHE A 91 -12.01 8.74 -6.23
CA PHE A 91 -11.17 7.84 -7.01
C PHE A 91 -10.75 6.67 -6.16
N LYS A 92 -10.97 5.46 -6.68
CA LYS A 92 -10.46 4.21 -6.11
C LYS A 92 -9.25 3.78 -6.93
N ALA A 93 -8.11 3.65 -6.25
CA ALA A 93 -6.85 3.20 -6.83
C ALA A 93 -6.56 1.76 -6.41
N PHE A 94 -6.11 0.96 -7.37
CA PHE A 94 -5.60 -0.40 -7.18
C PHE A 94 -4.10 -0.37 -7.46
N VAL A 95 -3.31 -0.78 -6.47
CA VAL A 95 -1.85 -0.74 -6.54
C VAL A 95 -1.32 -2.11 -6.14
N ALA A 96 -0.48 -2.68 -6.99
CA ALA A 96 0.31 -3.87 -6.68
C ALA A 96 1.74 -3.44 -6.34
N ILE A 97 2.35 -4.16 -5.41
CA ILE A 97 3.71 -3.91 -4.96
C ILE A 97 4.46 -5.24 -4.92
N GLY A 98 5.74 -5.25 -5.29
CA GLY A 98 6.59 -6.43 -5.12
C GLY A 98 8.07 -6.19 -5.39
N ASP A 99 8.89 -7.15 -4.98
CA ASP A 99 10.35 -7.16 -5.14
C ASP A 99 10.83 -8.07 -6.28
N TYR A 100 9.90 -8.63 -7.07
CA TYR A 100 10.15 -9.66 -8.10
C TYR A 100 10.87 -10.92 -7.57
N ASN A 101 11.02 -11.06 -6.25
CA ASN A 101 11.80 -12.11 -5.62
C ASN A 101 11.00 -12.93 -4.59
N GLY A 102 9.68 -12.86 -4.65
CA GLY A 102 8.80 -13.69 -3.82
C GLY A 102 8.07 -12.93 -2.73
N HIS A 103 8.05 -11.60 -2.77
CA HIS A 103 7.16 -10.79 -1.93
C HIS A 103 6.21 -9.99 -2.81
N ILE A 104 4.90 -10.10 -2.54
CA ILE A 104 3.86 -9.38 -3.28
C ILE A 104 2.84 -8.82 -2.31
N GLY A 105 2.43 -7.56 -2.51
CA GLY A 105 1.37 -6.90 -1.76
C GLY A 105 0.33 -6.27 -2.71
N LEU A 106 -0.93 -6.22 -2.28
CA LEU A 106 -2.01 -5.59 -3.03
C LEU A 106 -2.76 -4.61 -2.12
N GLY A 107 -2.89 -3.38 -2.58
CA GLY A 107 -3.53 -2.30 -1.85
C GLY A 107 -4.63 -1.65 -2.66
N VAL A 108 -5.75 -1.37 -1.98
CA VAL A 108 -6.89 -0.69 -2.58
C VAL A 108 -7.34 0.43 -1.66
N LYS A 109 -7.36 1.66 -2.18
CA LYS A 109 -7.83 2.82 -1.40
C LYS A 109 -8.69 3.74 -2.22
N CYS A 110 -9.65 4.38 -1.56
CA CYS A 110 -10.51 5.39 -2.15
C CYS A 110 -10.27 6.75 -1.48
N SER A 111 -10.08 7.80 -2.28
CA SER A 111 -9.93 9.18 -1.79
C SER A 111 -10.59 10.19 -2.73
N LYS A 112 -10.70 11.46 -2.30
CA LYS A 112 -11.21 12.55 -3.15
C LYS A 112 -10.23 12.91 -4.27
N GLU A 113 -8.93 12.83 -3.99
CA GLU A 113 -7.86 13.16 -4.93
C GLU A 113 -7.09 11.90 -5.32
N VAL A 114 -6.73 11.79 -6.60
CA VAL A 114 -6.02 10.64 -7.17
C VAL A 114 -4.68 10.40 -6.46
N ALA A 115 -3.85 11.43 -6.32
CA ALA A 115 -2.53 11.30 -5.70
C ALA A 115 -2.60 10.79 -4.25
N THR A 116 -3.61 11.23 -3.48
CA THR A 116 -3.81 10.75 -2.10
C THR A 116 -4.34 9.31 -2.04
N ALA A 117 -5.14 8.90 -3.03
CA ALA A 117 -5.60 7.52 -3.15
C ALA A 117 -4.42 6.58 -3.44
N ILE A 118 -3.54 6.96 -4.39
CA ILE A 118 -2.36 6.17 -4.74
C ILE A 118 -1.42 6.03 -3.55
N ARG A 119 -1.00 7.14 -2.92
CA ARG A 119 -0.10 7.09 -1.75
C ARG A 119 -0.63 6.21 -0.63
N GLY A 120 -1.93 6.32 -0.33
CA GLY A 120 -2.51 5.49 0.72
C GLY A 120 -2.78 4.04 0.28
N ALA A 121 -2.95 3.77 -1.02
CA ALA A 121 -3.01 2.40 -1.53
C ALA A 121 -1.64 1.73 -1.46
N ILE A 122 -0.55 2.46 -1.72
CA ILE A 122 0.83 1.99 -1.54
C ILE A 122 1.06 1.57 -0.08
N ILE A 123 0.69 2.40 0.88
CA ILE A 123 0.81 2.08 2.32
C ILE A 123 0.03 0.80 2.67
N LEU A 124 -1.20 0.66 2.17
CA LEU A 124 -2.00 -0.54 2.39
C LEU A 124 -1.40 -1.79 1.73
N ALA A 125 -0.84 -1.63 0.52
CA ALA A 125 -0.19 -2.71 -0.20
C ALA A 125 1.08 -3.20 0.51
N LYS A 126 1.84 -2.28 1.13
CA LYS A 126 2.96 -2.64 2.00
C LYS A 126 2.42 -3.49 3.17
N LEU A 127 1.48 -2.99 3.96
CA LEU A 127 0.93 -3.73 5.10
C LEU A 127 0.36 -5.12 4.77
N SER A 128 -0.11 -5.33 3.53
CA SER A 128 -0.67 -6.60 3.05
C SER A 128 0.32 -7.46 2.25
N ILE A 129 1.63 -7.25 2.41
CA ILE A 129 2.64 -8.03 1.71
C ILE A 129 2.64 -9.49 2.19
N VAL A 130 2.77 -10.43 1.25
CA VAL A 130 2.69 -11.87 1.47
C VAL A 130 3.90 -12.54 0.79
N PRO A 131 4.54 -13.52 1.44
CA PRO A 131 5.57 -14.33 0.81
C PRO A 131 4.97 -15.33 -0.18
N VAL A 132 5.57 -15.44 -1.36
CA VAL A 132 5.16 -16.33 -2.45
C VAL A 132 6.20 -17.40 -2.65
N ARG A 133 5.80 -18.66 -2.42
CA ARG A 133 6.65 -19.81 -2.70
C ARG A 133 6.70 -20.09 -4.19
N ARG A 134 7.91 -20.03 -4.76
CA ARG A 134 8.20 -20.42 -6.15
C ARG A 134 8.72 -21.86 -6.21
N GLY A 135 8.59 -22.49 -7.38
CA GLY A 135 9.00 -23.86 -7.63
C GLY A 135 9.55 -24.09 -9.04
N TYR A 136 9.61 -25.37 -9.40
CA TYR A 136 10.08 -25.87 -10.69
C TYR A 136 8.95 -26.67 -11.34
N TRP A 137 8.89 -26.68 -12.67
CA TRP A 137 7.90 -27.48 -13.39
C TRP A 137 8.23 -28.98 -13.36
N GLY A 138 9.51 -29.32 -13.51
CA GLY A 138 10.03 -30.69 -13.46
C GLY A 138 11.38 -30.72 -12.76
N ASN A 139 12.47 -30.86 -13.53
CA ASN A 139 13.82 -30.87 -12.97
C ASN A 139 14.17 -29.58 -12.20
N LYS A 140 14.80 -29.75 -11.04
CA LYS A 140 15.18 -28.68 -10.11
C LYS A 140 16.49 -28.01 -10.51
N ILE A 141 16.57 -27.50 -11.73
CA ILE A 141 17.78 -26.90 -12.28
C ILE A 141 17.70 -25.37 -12.20
N GLY A 142 18.75 -24.71 -11.70
CA GLY A 142 18.85 -23.25 -11.62
C GLY A 142 17.90 -22.63 -10.58
N LYS A 143 17.44 -21.39 -10.81
CA LYS A 143 16.50 -20.71 -9.89
C LYS A 143 15.05 -21.22 -10.06
N PRO A 144 14.18 -21.14 -9.04
CA PRO A 144 12.74 -21.35 -9.21
C PRO A 144 12.15 -20.41 -10.26
N HIS A 145 11.26 -20.91 -11.13
CA HIS A 145 10.73 -20.17 -12.29
C HIS A 145 9.23 -20.27 -12.48
N THR A 146 8.54 -21.14 -11.74
CA THR A 146 7.08 -21.33 -11.89
C THR A 146 6.40 -21.54 -10.53
N VAL A 147 5.09 -21.71 -10.53
CA VAL A 147 4.30 -22.04 -9.33
C VAL A 147 4.57 -23.51 -8.97
N PRO A 148 4.73 -23.89 -7.69
CA PRO A 148 5.08 -25.26 -7.31
C PRO A 148 4.00 -26.30 -7.58
N CYS A 149 2.73 -25.90 -7.58
CA CYS A 149 1.58 -26.78 -7.83
C CYS A 149 0.46 -25.98 -8.51
N LYS A 150 -0.60 -26.66 -8.97
CA LYS A 150 -1.78 -25.97 -9.49
C LYS A 150 -2.51 -25.28 -8.34
N VAL A 151 -2.55 -23.95 -8.34
CA VAL A 151 -3.19 -23.15 -7.29
C VAL A 151 -4.43 -22.48 -7.85
N THR A 152 -5.55 -22.56 -7.13
CA THR A 152 -6.79 -21.85 -7.45
C THR A 152 -7.08 -20.80 -6.39
N GLY A 153 -7.46 -19.60 -6.83
CA GLY A 153 -7.92 -18.51 -5.97
C GLY A 153 -9.29 -18.01 -6.41
N LYS A 154 -10.16 -17.69 -5.46
CA LYS A 154 -11.52 -17.19 -5.73
C LYS A 154 -11.75 -15.89 -4.96
N CYS A 155 -12.32 -14.89 -5.65
CA CYS A 155 -12.81 -13.66 -5.03
C CYS A 155 -14.14 -13.27 -5.71
N GLY A 156 -15.25 -13.33 -4.97
CA GLY A 156 -16.58 -13.14 -5.54
C GLY A 156 -16.92 -14.25 -6.55
N SER A 157 -17.35 -13.86 -7.75
CA SER A 157 -17.63 -14.77 -8.86
C SER A 157 -16.38 -15.16 -9.67
N VAL A 158 -15.25 -14.47 -9.49
CA VAL A 158 -14.04 -14.68 -10.28
C VAL A 158 -13.21 -15.81 -9.66
N MET A 159 -12.84 -16.79 -10.49
CA MET A 159 -11.90 -17.86 -10.17
C MET A 159 -10.67 -17.77 -11.08
N VAL A 160 -9.48 -17.78 -10.48
CA VAL A 160 -8.21 -17.77 -11.20
C VAL A 160 -7.45 -19.05 -10.86
N ARG A 161 -6.90 -19.71 -11.88
CA ARG A 161 -6.08 -20.91 -11.74
C ARG A 161 -4.67 -20.64 -12.27
N LEU A 162 -3.68 -20.82 -11.41
CA LEU A 162 -2.28 -20.82 -11.79
C LEU A 162 -1.83 -22.26 -12.03
N ILE A 163 -1.20 -22.52 -13.16
CA ILE A 163 -0.71 -23.84 -13.57
C ILE A 163 0.81 -23.75 -13.74
N PRO A 164 1.59 -24.69 -13.18
CA PRO A 164 3.02 -24.75 -13.40
C PRO A 164 3.34 -24.90 -14.90
N ALA A 165 4.35 -24.19 -15.39
CA ALA A 165 4.75 -24.15 -16.80
C ALA A 165 6.28 -24.30 -16.95
N PRO A 166 6.78 -24.86 -18.07
CA PRO A 166 8.21 -24.96 -18.37
C PRO A 166 8.89 -23.58 -18.49
N ARG A 167 10.22 -23.56 -18.59
CA ARG A 167 10.98 -22.33 -18.80
C ARG A 167 10.95 -21.90 -20.26
N GLY A 168 10.69 -20.61 -20.49
CA GLY A 168 10.59 -20.02 -21.84
C GLY A 168 9.28 -20.39 -22.52
#